data_AF-Q154F7-F1
#
_entry.id   AF-Q154F7-F1
#
_cell.length_a   1.000
_cell.length_b   1.000
_cell.length_c   1.000
_cell.angle_alpha   90.00
_cell.angle_beta   90.00
_cell.angle_gamma   90.00
#
_symmetry.space_group_name_H-M   'P 1'
#
loop_
_entity.id
_entity.type
_entity.pdbx_description
1 polymer ?
#
loop_
_entity_poly.entity_id
_entity_poly.type
_entity_poly.pdbx_seq_one_letter_code
_entity_poly.pdbx_strand_id
1 'polypeptide(L)'
;IAHVVSERIRAQFEAYSFLANVREVSEKQGLVHLQKKLLSDILLESSVSMHNTHTGSSIIRHRLRTKKVLIILDDVDRLEQLKALCDHSWFGPGSRIIITSRDKGVLLKGGVDEINQVKALTNNEALQLFNWKAFRSDQVGEDFFQLSKKFVKNAY
;
A
#
# COMPACT_ATOMS: atom_id res chain seq x y z
N ILE A 1 3.83 -4.28 5.86
CA ILE A 1 3.63 -5.69 5.40
C ILE A 1 3.54 -5.77 3.88
N ALA A 2 2.58 -5.08 3.25
CA ALA A 2 2.37 -5.13 1.80
C ALA A 2 3.66 -4.89 0.99
N HIS A 3 4.45 -3.87 1.34
CA HIS A 3 5.74 -3.58 0.69
C HIS A 3 6.74 -4.75 0.73
N VAL A 4 6.93 -5.39 1.89
CA VAL A 4 7.86 -6.53 2.02
C VAL A 4 7.35 -7.74 1.23
N VAL A 5 6.04 -7.98 1.25
CA VAL A 5 5.43 -9.06 0.45
C VAL A 5 5.61 -8.78 -1.04
N SER A 6 5.38 -7.53 -1.47
CA SER A 6 5.50 -7.16 -2.88
C SER A 6 6.92 -7.35 -3.41
N GLU A 7 7.95 -6.98 -2.63
CA GLU A 7 9.34 -7.20 -3.04
C GLU A 7 9.67 -8.68 -3.30
N ARG A 8 9.04 -9.60 -2.57
CA ARG A 8 9.25 -11.05 -2.76
C ARG A 8 8.56 -11.61 -4.00
N ILE A 9 7.46 -10.99 -4.46
CA ILE A 9 6.64 -11.54 -5.54
C ILE A 9 6.72 -10.72 -6.84
N ARG A 10 7.25 -9.49 -6.81
CA ARG A 10 7.24 -8.57 -7.97
C ARG A 10 7.88 -9.15 -9.23
N ALA A 11 8.87 -10.03 -9.09
CA ALA A 11 9.53 -10.71 -10.21
C ALA A 11 8.60 -11.62 -11.03
N GLN A 12 7.41 -11.95 -10.51
CA GLN A 12 6.41 -12.79 -11.19
C GLN A 12 5.46 -11.98 -12.10
N PHE A 13 5.63 -10.66 -12.17
CA PHE A 13 4.76 -9.72 -12.87
C PHE A 13 5.57 -8.96 -13.93
N GLU A 14 4.89 -8.53 -14.99
CA GLU A 14 5.51 -7.76 -16.08
C GLU A 14 5.80 -6.32 -15.68
N ALA A 15 5.06 -5.78 -14.71
CA ALA A 15 5.26 -4.44 -14.19
C ALA A 15 4.82 -4.31 -12.73
N TYR A 16 5.40 -3.33 -12.05
CA TYR A 16 5.20 -3.09 -10.63
C TYR A 16 5.07 -1.59 -10.34
N SER A 17 4.15 -1.23 -9.44
CA SER A 17 4.03 0.15 -8.94
C SER A 17 3.71 0.13 -7.45
N PHE A 18 4.39 0.99 -6.70
CA PHE A 18 4.12 1.23 -5.27
C PHE A 18 3.72 2.69 -5.07
N LEU A 19 2.44 2.90 -4.77
CA LEU A 19 1.91 4.22 -4.43
C LEU A 19 1.84 4.32 -2.90
N ALA A 20 2.89 4.90 -2.32
CA ALA A 20 2.98 5.16 -0.88
C ALA A 20 2.03 6.29 -0.45
N ASN A 21 1.47 6.20 0.75
CA ASN A 21 0.72 7.30 1.39
C ASN A 21 -0.36 7.93 0.49
N VAL A 22 -1.19 7.11 -0.15
CA VAL A 22 -2.22 7.54 -1.11
C VAL A 22 -3.10 8.64 -0.55
N ARG A 23 -3.54 8.52 0.70
CA ARG A 23 -4.28 9.58 1.41
C ARG A 23 -3.58 10.93 1.31
N GLU A 24 -2.38 11.01 1.86
CA GLU A 24 -1.63 12.27 1.97
C GLU A 24 -1.25 12.83 0.59
N VAL A 25 -0.80 11.98 -0.33
CA VAL A 25 -0.39 12.40 -1.68
C VAL A 25 -1.60 12.90 -2.47
N SER A 26 -2.75 12.22 -2.36
CA SER A 26 -3.97 12.67 -3.04
C SER A 26 -4.47 14.02 -2.52
N GLU A 27 -4.29 14.33 -1.24
CA GLU A 27 -4.64 15.63 -0.66
C GLU A 27 -3.70 16.75 -1.11
N LYS A 28 -2.39 16.48 -1.11
CA LYS A 28 -1.36 17.49 -1.41
C LYS A 28 -1.16 17.74 -2.90
N GLN A 29 -1.20 16.67 -3.71
CA GLN A 29 -0.80 16.70 -5.12
C GLN A 29 -1.92 16.26 -6.07
N GLY A 30 -3.03 15.73 -5.54
CA GLY A 30 -4.18 15.31 -6.32
C GLY A 30 -4.05 13.91 -6.92
N LEU A 31 -5.20 13.36 -7.33
CA LEU A 31 -5.28 12.01 -7.92
C LEU A 31 -4.60 11.88 -9.28
N VAL A 32 -4.57 12.98 -10.06
CA VAL A 32 -3.84 13.02 -11.35
C VAL A 32 -2.36 12.77 -11.14
N HIS A 33 -1.77 13.26 -10.05
CA HIS A 33 -0.38 13.01 -9.71
C HIS A 33 -0.12 11.52 -9.47
N LEU A 34 -0.99 10.86 -8.70
CA LEU A 34 -0.89 9.42 -8.44
C LEU A 34 -1.05 8.57 -9.70
N GLN A 35 -1.98 8.91 -10.60
CA GLN A 35 -2.12 8.23 -11.89
C GLN A 35 -0.88 8.40 -12.78
N LYS A 36 -0.28 9.60 -12.81
CA LYS A 36 0.99 9.83 -13.52
C LYS A 36 2.12 9.00 -12.95
N LYS A 37 2.23 8.92 -11.61
CA LYS A 37 3.22 8.07 -10.96
C LYS A 37 3.03 6.60 -11.33
N LEU A 38 1.80 6.08 -11.25
CA LEU A 38 1.49 4.69 -11.62
C LEU A 38 1.91 4.37 -13.06
N LEU A 39 1.59 5.27 -14.00
CA LEU A 39 2.00 5.11 -15.39
C LEU A 39 3.52 5.19 -15.56
N SER A 40 4.18 6.11 -14.88
CA SER A 40 5.64 6.24 -14.93
C SER A 40 6.34 4.98 -14.41
N ASP A 41 5.87 4.42 -13.29
CA ASP A 41 6.44 3.21 -12.68
C ASP A 41 6.29 1.99 -13.62
N ILE A 42 5.18 1.89 -14.36
CA ILE A 42 4.84 0.72 -15.18
C ILE A 42 5.31 0.83 -16.63
N LEU A 43 5.22 2.02 -17.23
CA LEU A 43 5.54 2.24 -18.65
C LEU A 43 6.97 2.72 -18.86
N LEU A 44 7.66 3.14 -17.79
CA LEU A 44 8.99 3.77 -17.86
C LEU A 44 9.01 5.03 -18.76
N GLU A 45 7.85 5.64 -18.98
CA GLU A 45 7.68 6.87 -19.77
C GLU A 45 7.40 8.05 -18.83
N SER A 46 8.18 9.11 -18.96
CA SER A 46 8.11 10.30 -18.09
C SER A 46 7.05 11.32 -18.51
N SER A 47 6.47 11.20 -19.71
CA SER A 47 5.59 12.24 -20.29
C SER A 47 4.25 11.69 -20.80
N VAL A 48 3.33 11.40 -19.88
CA VAL A 48 1.92 11.20 -20.23
C VAL A 48 1.18 12.54 -20.08
N SER A 49 0.75 13.12 -21.20
CA SER A 49 -0.11 14.31 -21.18
C SER A 49 -1.48 13.93 -20.59
N MET A 50 -1.71 14.38 -19.36
CA MET A 50 -2.92 14.08 -18.60
C MET A 50 -3.25 15.26 -17.69
N HIS A 51 -4.49 15.75 -17.82
CA HIS A 51 -4.98 16.93 -17.11
C HIS A 51 -6.10 16.62 -16.12
N ASN A 52 -6.73 15.44 -16.20
CA ASN A 52 -7.81 15.02 -15.33
C ASN A 52 -7.79 13.50 -15.11
N THR A 53 -8.50 13.07 -14.07
CA THR A 53 -8.52 11.67 -13.64
C THR A 53 -9.15 10.73 -14.65
N HIS A 54 -10.18 11.18 -15.36
CA HIS A 54 -10.88 10.38 -16.36
C HIS A 54 -9.98 9.99 -17.55
N THR A 55 -9.19 10.94 -18.04
CA THR A 55 -8.20 10.72 -19.10
C THR A 55 -7.13 9.76 -18.61
N GLY A 56 -6.65 9.93 -17.38
CA GLY A 56 -5.70 9.01 -16.75
C GLY A 56 -6.21 7.58 -16.67
N SER A 57 -7.44 7.40 -16.17
CA SER A 57 -8.11 6.09 -16.09
C SER A 57 -8.19 5.41 -17.46
N SER A 58 -8.57 6.16 -18.50
CA SER A 58 -8.66 5.63 -19.87
C SER A 58 -7.29 5.17 -20.40
N ILE A 59 -6.23 5.95 -20.15
CA ILE A 59 -4.86 5.60 -20.55
C ILE A 59 -4.37 4.36 -19.79
N ILE A 60 -4.53 4.34 -18.47
CA ILE A 60 -4.15 3.22 -17.60
C ILE A 60 -4.83 1.94 -18.11
N ARG A 61 -6.15 1.96 -18.27
CA ARG A 61 -6.91 0.83 -18.80
C ARG A 61 -6.41 0.39 -20.16
N HIS A 62 -6.25 1.31 -21.11
CA HIS A 62 -5.83 0.97 -22.46
C HIS A 62 -4.45 0.31 -22.49
N ARG A 63 -3.50 0.82 -21.70
CA ARG A 63 -2.11 0.36 -21.69
C ARG A 63 -1.91 -0.92 -20.87
N LEU A 64 -2.71 -1.13 -19.82
CA LEU A 64 -2.51 -2.21 -18.86
C LEU A 64 -3.47 -3.39 -19.00
N ARG A 65 -4.53 -3.28 -19.83
CA ARG A 65 -5.54 -4.35 -20.00
C ARG A 65 -5.00 -5.72 -20.44
N THR A 66 -3.79 -5.79 -20.99
CA THR A 66 -3.14 -7.05 -21.40
C THR A 66 -1.90 -7.39 -20.59
N LYS A 67 -1.53 -6.57 -19.61
CA LYS A 67 -0.31 -6.75 -18.81
C LYS A 67 -0.65 -7.35 -17.46
N LYS A 68 0.14 -8.33 -17.05
CA LYS A 68 0.12 -8.89 -15.70
C LYS A 68 0.87 -7.96 -14.75
N VAL A 69 0.16 -7.12 -13.99
CA VAL A 69 0.76 -6.10 -13.12
C VAL A 69 0.63 -6.42 -11.64
N LEU A 70 1.57 -5.93 -10.83
CA LEU A 70 1.46 -5.85 -9.37
C LEU A 70 1.39 -4.39 -8.93
N ILE A 71 0.27 -3.97 -8.38
CA ILE A 71 0.08 -2.59 -7.91
C ILE A 71 -0.19 -2.60 -6.42
N ILE A 72 0.51 -1.74 -5.67
CA ILE A 72 0.29 -1.54 -4.25
C ILE A 72 -0.22 -0.12 -4.01
N LEU A 73 -1.40 -0.02 -3.38
CA LEU A 73 -2.00 1.24 -2.96
C LEU A 73 -1.93 1.32 -1.44
N ASP A 74 -1.02 2.12 -0.90
CA ASP A 74 -0.76 2.20 0.53
C ASP A 74 -1.51 3.36 1.19
N ASP A 75 -2.13 3.12 2.35
CA ASP A 75 -2.88 4.11 3.14
C ASP A 75 -4.03 4.78 2.35
N VAL A 76 -4.92 3.96 1.77
CA VAL A 76 -6.16 4.42 1.14
C VAL A 76 -7.24 4.66 2.18
N ASP A 77 -7.95 5.80 2.11
CA ASP A 77 -8.99 6.18 3.06
C ASP A 77 -10.28 6.70 2.41
N ARG A 78 -10.32 6.82 1.07
CA ARG A 78 -11.51 7.28 0.35
C ARG A 78 -11.80 6.44 -0.88
N LEU A 79 -13.09 6.23 -1.15
CA LEU A 79 -13.56 5.48 -2.32
C LEU A 79 -13.15 6.13 -3.66
N GLU A 80 -13.06 7.45 -3.70
CA GLU A 80 -12.63 8.19 -4.91
C GLU A 80 -11.18 7.89 -5.30
N GLN A 81 -10.31 7.62 -4.31
CA GLN A 81 -8.92 7.22 -4.57
C GLN A 81 -8.89 5.86 -5.27
N LEU A 82 -9.68 4.88 -4.79
CA LEU A 82 -9.78 3.57 -5.44
C LEU A 82 -10.30 3.71 -6.88
N LYS A 83 -11.44 4.39 -7.06
CA LYS A 83 -12.06 4.59 -8.38
C LYS A 83 -11.13 5.28 -9.38
N ALA A 84 -10.23 6.14 -8.91
CA ALA A 84 -9.27 6.82 -9.77
C ALA A 84 -8.04 5.95 -10.11
N LEU A 85 -7.66 5.00 -9.26
CA LEU A 85 -6.37 4.29 -9.36
C LEU A 85 -6.50 2.83 -9.82
N CYS A 86 -7.65 2.20 -9.60
CA CYS A 86 -7.86 0.81 -9.99
C CYS A 86 -9.33 0.47 -10.24
N ASP A 87 -9.54 -0.44 -11.19
CA ASP A 87 -10.80 -1.12 -11.44
C ASP A 87 -10.48 -2.51 -11.99
N HIS A 88 -11.36 -3.48 -11.73
CA HIS A 88 -11.19 -4.87 -12.16
C HIS A 88 -11.00 -5.02 -13.68
N SER A 89 -11.58 -4.11 -14.46
CA SER A 89 -11.52 -4.15 -15.93
C SER A 89 -10.27 -3.52 -16.53
N TRP A 90 -9.34 -3.02 -15.71
CA TRP A 90 -8.19 -2.24 -16.19
C TRP A 90 -6.94 -3.07 -16.50
N PHE A 91 -6.82 -4.27 -15.94
CA PHE A 91 -5.57 -5.01 -15.91
C PHE A 91 -5.69 -6.38 -16.57
N GLY A 92 -4.57 -6.89 -17.09
CA GLY A 92 -4.53 -8.20 -17.72
C GLY A 92 -4.71 -9.36 -16.73
N PRO A 93 -5.08 -10.56 -17.22
CA PRO A 93 -5.21 -11.75 -16.38
C PRO A 93 -3.97 -12.04 -15.54
N GLY A 94 -4.18 -12.48 -14.30
CA GLY A 94 -3.11 -12.79 -13.34
C GLY A 94 -2.51 -11.56 -12.64
N SER A 95 -3.01 -10.35 -12.91
CA SER A 95 -2.65 -9.14 -12.16
C SER A 95 -3.07 -9.23 -10.70
N ARG A 96 -2.39 -8.49 -9.83
CA ARG A 96 -2.72 -8.40 -8.41
C ARG A 96 -2.61 -6.96 -7.94
N ILE A 97 -3.66 -6.48 -7.27
CA ILE A 97 -3.71 -5.16 -6.65
C ILE A 97 -3.84 -5.38 -5.15
N ILE A 98 -2.90 -4.84 -4.38
CA ILE A 98 -2.90 -4.93 -2.92
C ILE A 98 -3.16 -3.54 -2.36
N ILE A 99 -4.22 -3.42 -1.58
CA ILE A 99 -4.63 -2.16 -0.97
C ILE A 99 -4.41 -2.28 0.54
N THR A 100 -3.71 -1.31 1.14
CA THR A 100 -3.68 -1.16 2.59
C THR A 100 -4.60 -0.01 2.99
N SER A 101 -5.38 -0.23 4.05
CA SER A 101 -6.27 0.78 4.59
C SER A 101 -6.45 0.56 6.08
N ARG A 102 -6.70 1.66 6.79
CA ARG A 102 -7.16 1.65 8.18
C ARG A 102 -8.68 1.59 8.28
N ASP A 103 -9.38 1.86 7.17
CA ASP A 103 -10.84 1.85 7.09
C ASP A 103 -11.33 0.66 6.23
N LYS A 104 -11.80 -0.38 6.92
CA LYS A 104 -12.40 -1.55 6.27
C LYS A 104 -13.61 -1.18 5.39
N GLY A 105 -14.35 -0.14 5.74
CA GLY A 105 -15.52 0.32 5.01
C GLY A 105 -15.20 0.81 3.60
N VAL A 106 -14.04 1.45 3.41
CA VAL A 106 -13.57 1.89 2.09
C VAL A 106 -13.28 0.69 1.19
N LEU A 107 -12.66 -0.36 1.73
CA LEU A 107 -12.37 -1.60 1.00
C LEU A 107 -13.65 -2.31 0.57
N LEU A 108 -14.62 -2.45 1.48
CA LEU A 108 -15.91 -3.08 1.19
C LEU A 108 -16.67 -2.32 0.09
N LYS A 109 -16.76 -0.99 0.19
CA LYS A 109 -17.39 -0.15 -0.83
C LYS A 109 -16.64 -0.17 -2.17
N GLY A 110 -15.33 -0.44 -2.13
CA GLY A 110 -14.47 -0.58 -3.30
C GLY A 110 -14.65 -1.89 -4.05
N GLY A 111 -15.36 -2.89 -3.50
CA GLY A 111 -15.59 -4.16 -4.16
C GLY A 111 -14.32 -5.02 -4.31
N VAL A 112 -13.47 -5.01 -3.29
CA VAL A 112 -12.28 -5.88 -3.25
C VAL A 112 -12.67 -7.35 -3.12
N ASP A 113 -11.87 -8.24 -3.72
CA ASP A 113 -12.17 -9.68 -3.71
C ASP A 113 -11.95 -10.32 -2.33
N GLU A 114 -10.90 -9.88 -1.63
CA GLU A 114 -10.50 -10.43 -0.33
C GLU A 114 -10.02 -9.32 0.61
N ILE A 115 -10.32 -9.48 1.91
CA ILE A 115 -9.84 -8.57 2.97
C ILE A 115 -9.08 -9.39 4.01
N ASN A 116 -7.81 -9.05 4.22
CA ASN A 116 -6.99 -9.62 5.26
C ASN A 116 -6.78 -8.62 6.40
N GLN A 117 -7.30 -8.92 7.59
CA GLN A 117 -7.09 -8.10 8.77
C GLN A 117 -5.77 -8.47 9.44
N VAL A 118 -4.82 -7.54 9.42
CA VAL A 118 -3.54 -7.69 10.12
C VAL A 118 -3.81 -7.70 11.62
N LYS A 119 -3.36 -8.77 12.29
CA LYS A 119 -3.46 -8.88 13.75
C LYS A 119 -2.49 -7.91 14.42
N ALA A 120 -2.94 -7.29 15.51
CA ALA A 120 -2.05 -6.56 16.39
C ALA A 120 -1.01 -7.52 16.99
N LEU A 121 0.18 -6.99 17.25
CA LEU A 121 1.19 -7.72 18.02
C LEU A 121 0.66 -8.00 19.42
N THR A 122 0.93 -9.18 19.94
CA THR A 122 0.78 -9.46 21.37
C THR A 122 1.74 -8.59 22.18
N ASN A 123 1.46 -8.39 23.47
CA ASN A 123 2.36 -7.62 24.34
C ASN A 123 3.81 -8.16 24.32
N ASN A 124 3.99 -9.47 24.21
CA ASN A 124 5.31 -10.09 24.13
C ASN A 124 6.00 -9.77 22.80
N GLU A 125 5.31 -9.89 21.68
CA GLU A 125 5.88 -9.55 20.36
C GLU A 125 6.16 -8.05 20.23
N ALA A 126 5.28 -7.20 20.77
CA ALA A 126 5.48 -5.75 20.83
C ALA A 126 6.69 -5.37 21.69
N LEU A 127 6.87 -6.05 22.84
CA LEU A 127 8.05 -5.87 23.71
C LEU A 127 9.33 -6.32 23.03
N GLN A 128 9.32 -7.49 22.38
CA GLN A 128 10.47 -7.97 21.60
C GLN A 128 10.82 -6.99 20.49
N LEU A 129 9.83 -6.54 19.72
CA LEU A 129 10.03 -5.57 18.64
C LEU A 129 10.58 -4.24 19.19
N PHE A 130 10.04 -3.74 20.29
CA PHE A 130 10.52 -2.52 20.94
C PHE A 130 11.98 -2.66 21.37
N ASN A 131 12.33 -3.75 22.06
CA ASN A 131 13.70 -3.99 22.52
C ASN A 131 14.67 -4.08 21.34
N TRP A 132 14.29 -4.80 20.28
CA TRP A 132 15.07 -4.88 19.05
C TRP A 132 15.27 -3.51 18.39
N LYS A 133 14.25 -2.65 18.38
CA LYS A 133 14.35 -1.33 17.74
C LYS A 133 15.11 -0.30 18.59
N ALA A 134 14.90 -0.29 19.90
CA ALA A 134 15.50 0.67 20.82
C ALA A 134 16.94 0.29 21.20
N PHE A 135 17.20 -1.00 21.46
CA PHE A 135 18.46 -1.47 22.03
C PHE A 135 19.26 -2.38 21.10
N ARG A 136 18.71 -2.75 19.93
CA ARG A 136 19.31 -3.72 18.98
C ARG A 136 19.61 -5.09 19.62
N SER A 137 18.92 -5.40 20.70
CA SER A 137 19.07 -6.62 21.49
C SER A 137 17.71 -7.07 22.00
N ASP A 138 17.51 -8.38 22.07
CA ASP A 138 16.38 -9.00 22.75
C ASP A 138 16.60 -9.08 24.27
N GLN A 139 17.86 -9.07 24.70
CA GLN A 139 18.27 -9.03 26.09
C GLN A 139 18.62 -7.60 26.51
N VAL A 140 17.82 -7.05 27.41
CA VAL A 140 18.03 -5.73 28.02
C VAL A 140 18.12 -5.93 29.53
N GLY A 141 18.96 -5.13 30.20
CA GLY A 141 19.06 -5.18 31.66
C GLY A 141 17.70 -4.96 32.33
N GLU A 142 17.51 -5.54 33.52
CA GLU A 142 16.22 -5.62 34.23
C GLU A 142 15.50 -4.26 34.30
N ASP A 143 16.22 -3.17 34.59
CA ASP A 143 15.66 -1.81 34.67
C ASP A 143 15.02 -1.36 33.34
N PHE A 144 15.72 -1.57 32.22
CA PHE A 144 15.23 -1.24 30.89
C PHE A 144 14.11 -2.17 30.45
N PHE A 145 14.13 -3.43 30.88
CA PHE A 145 13.06 -4.40 30.60
C PHE A 145 11.75 -3.98 31.27
N GLN A 146 11.78 -3.53 32.53
CA GLN A 146 10.60 -3.04 33.24
C GLN A 146 10.04 -1.75 32.61
N LEU A 147 10.91 -0.83 32.17
CA LEU A 147 10.49 0.37 31.45
C LEU A 147 9.85 0.03 30.10
N SER A 148 10.42 -0.91 29.36
CA SER A 148 9.90 -1.37 28.07
C SER A 148 8.52 -2.02 28.20
N LYS A 149 8.30 -2.82 29.24
CA LYS A 149 6.97 -3.37 29.58
C LYS A 149 5.94 -2.27 29.85
N LYS A 150 6.31 -1.25 30.64
CA LYS A 150 5.42 -0.11 30.93
C LYS A 150 5.08 0.67 29.66
N PHE A 151 6.07 0.93 28.80
CA PHE A 151 5.86 1.63 27.54
C PHE A 151 4.89 0.88 26.63
N VAL A 152 5.13 -0.42 26.37
CA VAL A 152 4.28 -1.24 25.50
C VAL A 152 2.85 -1.36 26.05
N LYS A 153 2.69 -1.50 27.38
CA LYS A 153 1.37 -1.56 28.01
C LYS A 153 0.56 -0.26 27.84
N ASN A 154 1.23 0.89 27.71
CA ASN A 154 0.60 2.20 27.58
C ASN A 154 0.49 2.68 26.11
N ALA A 155 0.92 1.87 25.14
CA ALA A 155 0.98 2.25 23.72
C ALA A 155 -0.30 1.97 22.92
N TYR A 156 -1.39 1.55 23.60
CA TYR A 156 -2.68 1.18 22.99
C TYR A 156 -3.82 2.01 23.58
#